data_AF-A0A811UME8-F1
#
_entry.id   AF-A0A811UME8-F1
#
_cell.length_a   1.000
_cell.length_b   1.000
_cell.length_c   1.000
_cell.angle_alpha   90.00
_cell.angle_beta   90.00
_cell.angle_gamma   90.00
#
_symmetry.space_group_name_H-M   'P 1'
#
loop_
_entity.id
_entity.type
_entity.pdbx_description
1 polymer ?
#
loop_
_entity_poly.entity_id
_entity_poly.type
_entity_poly.pdbx_seq_one_letter_code
_entity_poly.pdbx_strand_id
1 'polypeptide(L)'
;MSRRNYPIAVKRSSWKDRGVNFSDIGIMVRSVRDDESSYNNVLHFLNNGTAKLMFSQMKMMSYVPICLILRCLVDYTDEQIYRILVRGYEKDQYFVSSVQTMLRDVHGEGLHTHKDCKSYLGRIFRSKFPEVPEWKTEIDVTDFILSQRVLIHLSTHKEKFDMLVFMVQKLFQCAQGNFKIENVDSVMMQEVLLSGHLYQKYLADRIELWLQYTKKYLLRRLEAPDALITPTLLTASLRSAGGVSHAMESFLATGNAPSRSGLGLMQNSGLVVMAENINRMRYMSHFRAVHRGSYFTTMRTTEARQLLPDAWGYICPVHTPDGAPCGLLNHLTVSCRISRIPNKELVKAIPKNLIEMGMIPLESEIYDSNAKLFVVFLEGKLLGHIRQVDAEKIVNSLRTLKIEGHLPQMMEIAYIPYKAKGQFPGLFLFVGPARLMRPVKNLALGKVEYIGSLEQVYMDMQLI
;
A
#
# COMPACT_ATOMS: atom_id res chain seq x y z
N MET A 1 8.64 -3.39 6.36
CA MET A 1 7.38 -3.66 5.61
C MET A 1 7.54 -3.18 4.19
N SER A 2 6.71 -3.62 3.23
CA SER A 2 6.67 -2.98 1.91
C SER A 2 6.16 -1.54 2.05
N ARG A 3 6.69 -0.65 1.21
CA ARG A 3 6.31 0.76 1.11
C ARG A 3 4.79 0.89 0.94
N ARG A 4 4.16 1.78 1.72
CA ARG A 4 2.73 2.06 1.62
C ARG A 4 2.37 2.79 0.34
N ASN A 5 1.15 2.55 -0.14
CA ASN A 5 0.47 3.31 -1.18
C ASN A 5 1.27 3.47 -2.50
N TYR A 6 2.19 2.53 -2.76
CA TYR A 6 2.97 2.47 -4.00
C TYR A 6 2.74 1.12 -4.69
N PRO A 7 2.42 1.09 -5.99
CA PRO A 7 2.21 -0.14 -6.74
C PRO A 7 3.55 -0.72 -7.20
N ILE A 8 3.99 -1.78 -6.53
CA ILE A 8 5.28 -2.44 -6.80
C ILE A 8 5.05 -3.55 -7.83
N ALA A 9 5.81 -3.55 -8.93
CA ALA A 9 5.85 -4.65 -9.89
C ALA A 9 6.73 -5.77 -9.33
N VAL A 10 6.15 -6.95 -9.08
CA VAL A 10 6.83 -8.07 -8.42
C VAL A 10 6.73 -9.31 -9.29
N LYS A 11 7.78 -10.13 -9.26
CA LYS A 11 7.78 -11.49 -9.78
C LYS A 11 7.83 -12.48 -8.63
N ARG A 12 6.88 -13.42 -8.56
CA ARG A 12 6.90 -14.54 -7.61
C ARG A 12 6.51 -15.83 -8.30
N SER A 13 7.40 -16.82 -8.26
CA SER A 13 7.16 -18.14 -8.83
C SER A 13 5.92 -18.82 -8.26
N SER A 14 5.70 -18.68 -6.95
CA SER A 14 4.55 -19.25 -6.23
C SER A 14 3.17 -18.71 -6.66
N TRP A 15 3.12 -17.70 -7.53
CA TRP A 15 1.86 -17.22 -8.09
C TRP A 15 1.32 -18.10 -9.20
N LYS A 16 2.18 -18.87 -9.89
CA LYS A 16 1.76 -19.84 -10.91
C LYS A 16 0.86 -20.94 -10.32
N ASP A 17 1.10 -21.29 -9.06
CA ASP A 17 0.36 -22.36 -8.36
C ASP A 17 -1.03 -21.93 -7.88
N ARG A 18 -1.44 -20.67 -8.11
CA ARG A 18 -2.72 -20.12 -7.61
C ARG A 18 -3.93 -20.48 -8.46
N GLY A 19 -3.71 -20.99 -9.66
CA GLY A 19 -4.79 -21.43 -10.55
C GLY A 19 -4.39 -21.41 -12.02
N VAL A 20 -5.33 -21.81 -12.86
CA VAL A 20 -5.14 -21.87 -14.31
C VAL A 20 -4.82 -20.47 -14.85
N ASN A 21 -3.87 -20.42 -15.78
CA ASN A 21 -3.37 -19.22 -16.45
C ASN A 21 -2.67 -18.18 -15.57
N PHE A 22 -2.46 -18.39 -14.27
CA PHE A 22 -1.70 -17.42 -13.47
C PHE A 22 -0.24 -17.36 -13.92
N SER A 23 0.26 -16.14 -14.15
CA SER A 23 1.68 -15.89 -14.38
C SER A 23 2.44 -15.69 -13.06
N ASP A 24 3.76 -15.54 -13.14
CA ASP A 24 4.58 -15.11 -12.00
C ASP A 24 4.63 -13.59 -11.81
N ILE A 25 3.98 -12.79 -12.66
CA ILE A 25 4.05 -11.32 -12.64
C ILE A 25 2.77 -10.73 -12.03
N GLY A 26 2.94 -9.69 -11.23
CA GLY A 26 1.84 -8.96 -10.63
C GLY A 26 2.24 -7.62 -10.02
N ILE A 27 1.28 -6.73 -9.85
CA ILE A 27 1.46 -5.44 -9.17
C ILE A 27 0.90 -5.56 -7.76
N MET A 28 1.75 -5.38 -6.74
CA MET A 28 1.40 -5.42 -5.33
C MET A 28 1.33 -4.01 -4.76
N VAL A 29 0.20 -3.66 -4.15
CA VAL A 29 0.02 -2.42 -3.38
C VAL A 29 -0.30 -2.78 -1.94
N ARG A 30 0.46 -2.23 -0.99
CA ARG A 30 0.08 -2.20 0.42
C ARG A 30 -0.63 -0.88 0.70
N SER A 31 -1.95 -0.92 0.81
CA SER A 31 -2.76 0.25 1.15
C SER A 31 -2.81 0.42 2.65
N VAL A 32 -2.54 1.63 3.14
CA VAL A 32 -2.54 1.94 4.58
C VAL A 32 -3.47 3.12 4.83
N ARG A 33 -4.34 2.99 5.84
CA ARG A 33 -5.23 4.05 6.33
C ARG A 33 -4.53 4.94 7.36
N ASP A 34 -5.19 6.03 7.71
CA ASP A 34 -4.74 6.98 8.75
C ASP A 34 -4.60 6.33 10.14
N ASP A 35 -5.34 5.25 10.41
CA ASP A 35 -5.23 4.45 11.64
C ASP A 35 -4.10 3.40 11.58
N GLU A 36 -3.26 3.47 10.54
CA GLU A 36 -2.21 2.51 10.18
C GLU A 36 -2.70 1.11 9.78
N SER A 37 -4.01 0.83 9.79
CA SER A 37 -4.57 -0.43 9.30
C SER A 37 -4.18 -0.63 7.84
N SER A 38 -3.74 -1.83 7.50
CA SER A 38 -3.15 -2.09 6.19
C SER A 38 -3.68 -3.35 5.53
N TYR A 39 -4.03 -3.24 4.25
CA TYR A 39 -4.46 -4.35 3.41
C TYR A 39 -3.61 -4.42 2.15
N ASN A 40 -3.32 -5.63 1.71
CA ASN A 40 -2.58 -5.87 0.49
C ASN A 40 -3.56 -6.18 -0.65
N ASN A 41 -3.41 -5.46 -1.75
CA ASN A 41 -4.07 -5.77 -3.01
C ASN A 41 -3.00 -6.19 -4.02
N VAL A 42 -3.23 -7.28 -4.76
CA VAL A 42 -2.29 -7.74 -5.80
C VAL A 42 -3.06 -7.92 -7.11
N LEU A 43 -2.64 -7.22 -8.14
CA LEU A 43 -3.15 -7.41 -9.50
C LEU A 43 -2.27 -8.44 -10.21
N HIS A 44 -2.83 -9.59 -10.54
CA HIS A 44 -2.12 -10.67 -11.22
C HIS A 44 -2.32 -10.58 -12.73
N PHE A 45 -1.25 -10.76 -13.49
CA PHE A 45 -1.31 -10.99 -14.93
C PHE A 45 -1.57 -12.47 -15.21
N LEU A 46 -2.46 -12.76 -16.16
CA LEU A 46 -2.75 -14.12 -16.60
C LEU A 46 -2.20 -14.33 -18.01
N ASN A 47 -1.70 -15.54 -18.29
CA ASN A 47 -1.10 -15.92 -19.57
C ASN A 47 -2.09 -15.86 -20.75
N ASN A 48 -3.39 -15.79 -20.49
CA ASN A 48 -4.42 -15.56 -21.51
C ASN A 48 -4.65 -14.07 -21.84
N GLY A 49 -3.78 -13.17 -21.35
CA GLY A 49 -3.89 -11.73 -21.61
C GLY A 49 -4.93 -11.01 -20.74
N THR A 50 -5.44 -11.65 -19.69
CA THR A 50 -6.38 -11.01 -18.74
C THR A 50 -5.71 -10.68 -17.40
N ALA A 51 -6.41 -9.92 -16.54
CA ALA A 51 -5.92 -9.58 -15.20
C ALA A 51 -6.98 -9.80 -14.12
N LYS A 52 -6.55 -10.29 -12.95
CA LYS A 52 -7.40 -10.51 -11.77
C LYS A 52 -6.84 -9.77 -10.56
N LEU A 53 -7.69 -9.01 -9.87
CA LEU A 53 -7.34 -8.38 -8.60
C LEU A 53 -7.57 -9.34 -7.45
N MET A 54 -6.56 -9.46 -6.60
CA MET A 54 -6.61 -10.18 -5.34
C MET A 54 -6.80 -9.20 -4.18
N PHE A 55 -7.74 -9.51 -3.30
CA PHE A 55 -7.84 -8.90 -1.97
C PHE A 55 -7.95 -9.99 -0.90
N SER A 56 -7.42 -9.68 0.29
CA SER A 56 -7.40 -10.59 1.43
C SER A 56 -8.50 -10.25 2.44
N GLN A 57 -9.22 -11.26 2.93
CA GLN A 57 -10.16 -11.14 4.05
C GLN A 57 -9.93 -12.30 5.03
N MET A 58 -9.65 -12.00 6.31
CA MET A 58 -9.40 -12.99 7.37
C MET A 58 -8.44 -14.14 6.94
N LYS A 59 -7.33 -13.80 6.28
CA LYS A 59 -6.33 -14.73 5.69
C LYS A 59 -6.79 -15.55 4.47
N MET A 60 -8.03 -15.41 4.03
CA MET A 60 -8.48 -15.96 2.75
C MET A 60 -8.20 -14.98 1.61
N MET A 61 -7.64 -15.49 0.52
CA MET A 61 -7.40 -14.72 -0.70
C MET A 61 -8.56 -14.92 -1.67
N SER A 62 -9.13 -13.81 -2.16
CA SER A 62 -10.17 -13.83 -3.18
C SER A 62 -9.68 -13.14 -4.44
N TYR A 63 -10.00 -13.70 -5.60
CA TYR A 63 -9.56 -13.22 -6.92
C TYR A 63 -10.78 -12.84 -7.75
N VAL A 64 -10.78 -11.62 -8.30
CA VAL A 64 -11.90 -11.07 -9.06
C VAL A 64 -11.37 -10.44 -10.36
N PRO A 65 -12.02 -10.64 -11.52
CA PRO A 65 -11.64 -9.98 -12.77
C PRO A 65 -11.57 -8.46 -12.62
N ILE A 66 -10.53 -7.83 -13.18
CA ILE A 66 -10.30 -6.39 -12.97
C ILE A 66 -11.43 -5.53 -13.54
N CYS A 67 -11.93 -5.85 -14.74
CA CYS A 67 -13.01 -5.10 -15.38
C CYS A 67 -14.32 -5.16 -14.59
N LEU A 68 -14.59 -6.27 -13.89
CA LEU A 68 -15.73 -6.36 -12.98
C LEU A 68 -15.60 -5.34 -11.83
N ILE A 69 -14.41 -5.22 -11.23
CA ILE A 69 -14.17 -4.23 -10.16
C ILE A 69 -14.27 -2.80 -10.68
N LEU A 70 -13.69 -2.52 -11.86
CA LEU A 70 -13.75 -1.20 -12.47
C LEU A 70 -15.20 -0.76 -12.71
N ARG A 71 -16.04 -1.65 -13.25
CA ARG A 71 -17.48 -1.41 -13.43
C ARG A 71 -18.24 -1.28 -12.12
N CYS A 72 -17.81 -1.93 -11.04
CA CYS A 72 -18.43 -1.74 -9.72
C CYS A 72 -18.05 -0.40 -9.05
N LEU A 73 -16.93 0.22 -9.41
CA LEU A 73 -16.47 1.48 -8.80
C LEU A 73 -17.20 2.69 -9.36
N VAL A 74 -17.34 2.77 -10.69
CA VAL A 74 -17.89 3.92 -11.41
C VAL A 74 -18.97 3.48 -12.40
N ASP A 75 -19.98 4.31 -12.58
CA ASP A 75 -21.05 4.10 -13.56
C ASP A 75 -20.65 4.72 -14.91
N TYR A 76 -19.62 4.14 -15.52
CA TYR A 76 -19.08 4.56 -16.82
C TYR A 76 -19.46 3.56 -17.91
N THR A 77 -19.59 4.07 -19.14
CA THR A 77 -19.80 3.19 -20.30
C THR A 77 -18.53 2.40 -20.59
N ASP A 78 -18.67 1.24 -21.25
CA ASP A 78 -17.50 0.41 -21.59
C ASP A 78 -16.55 1.15 -22.53
N GLU A 79 -17.05 2.06 -23.37
CA GLU A 79 -16.24 2.95 -24.18
C GLU A 79 -15.39 3.91 -23.33
N GLN A 80 -15.98 4.52 -22.29
CA GLN A 80 -15.25 5.40 -21.38
C GLN A 80 -14.16 4.63 -20.63
N ILE A 81 -14.48 3.46 -20.09
CA ILE A 81 -13.50 2.60 -19.40
C ILE A 81 -12.38 2.20 -20.35
N TYR A 82 -12.72 1.80 -21.58
CA TYR A 82 -11.76 1.44 -22.62
C TYR A 82 -10.81 2.60 -22.97
N ARG A 83 -11.37 3.79 -23.26
CA ARG A 83 -10.58 4.98 -23.61
C ARG A 83 -9.61 5.35 -22.49
N ILE A 84 -10.05 5.27 -21.23
CA ILE A 84 -9.19 5.59 -20.08
C ILE A 84 -8.09 4.54 -19.87
N LEU A 85 -8.41 3.24 -20.00
CA LEU A 85 -7.42 2.16 -19.86
C LEU A 85 -6.32 2.24 -20.92
N VAL A 86 -6.70 2.48 -22.17
CA VAL A 86 -5.79 2.48 -23.32
C VAL A 86 -5.00 3.79 -23.46
N ARG A 87 -5.41 4.86 -22.76
CA ARG A 87 -4.78 6.18 -22.82
C ARG A 87 -3.25 6.11 -22.65
N GLY A 88 -2.52 6.62 -23.65
CA GLY A 88 -1.05 6.64 -23.70
C GLY A 88 -0.41 5.35 -24.23
N TYR A 89 -1.22 4.33 -24.49
CA TYR A 89 -0.83 3.04 -25.05
C TYR A 89 -1.70 2.65 -26.25
N GLU A 90 -2.27 3.64 -26.96
CA GLU A 90 -3.18 3.41 -28.10
C GLU A 90 -2.51 2.62 -29.24
N LYS A 91 -1.19 2.71 -29.35
CA LYS A 91 -0.39 2.02 -30.38
C LYS A 91 -0.05 0.58 -30.01
N ASP A 92 -0.26 0.16 -28.76
CA ASP A 92 0.02 -1.19 -28.29
C ASP A 92 -1.16 -2.13 -28.59
N GLN A 93 -1.11 -2.78 -29.75
CA GLN A 93 -2.18 -3.66 -30.23
C GLN A 93 -2.46 -4.84 -29.27
N TYR A 94 -1.42 -5.37 -28.61
CA TYR A 94 -1.58 -6.46 -27.66
C TYR A 94 -2.38 -6.00 -26.44
N PHE A 95 -2.02 -4.83 -25.88
CA PHE A 95 -2.72 -4.27 -24.74
C PHE A 95 -4.17 -3.90 -25.10
N VAL A 96 -4.37 -3.27 -26.25
CA VAL A 96 -5.70 -2.91 -26.77
C VAL A 96 -6.60 -4.15 -26.90
N SER A 97 -6.12 -5.22 -27.55
CA SER A 97 -6.87 -6.46 -27.72
C SER A 97 -7.17 -7.14 -26.38
N SER A 98 -6.22 -7.10 -25.44
CA SER A 98 -6.37 -7.63 -24.09
C SER A 98 -7.48 -6.89 -23.32
N VAL A 99 -7.52 -5.56 -23.37
CA VAL A 99 -8.56 -4.74 -22.73
C VAL A 99 -9.94 -5.05 -23.32
N GLN A 100 -10.05 -5.16 -24.66
CA GLN A 100 -11.30 -5.53 -25.31
C GLN A 100 -11.80 -6.91 -24.85
N THR A 101 -10.89 -7.87 -24.74
CA THR A 101 -11.21 -9.22 -24.25
C THR A 101 -11.72 -9.18 -22.81
N MET A 102 -11.01 -8.48 -21.92
CA MET A 102 -11.41 -8.37 -20.51
C MET A 102 -12.78 -7.69 -20.32
N LEU A 103 -13.14 -6.72 -21.17
CA LEU A 103 -14.47 -6.11 -21.15
C LEU A 103 -15.56 -7.07 -21.67
N ARG A 104 -15.27 -7.82 -22.75
CA ARG A 104 -16.19 -8.83 -23.30
C ARG A 104 -16.45 -9.97 -22.32
N ASP A 105 -15.44 -10.42 -21.56
CA ASP A 105 -15.58 -11.48 -20.56
C ASP A 105 -16.66 -11.14 -19.52
N VAL A 106 -16.77 -9.87 -19.10
CA VAL A 106 -17.80 -9.43 -18.15
C VAL A 106 -19.21 -9.54 -18.76
N HIS A 107 -19.36 -9.22 -20.05
CA HIS A 107 -20.62 -9.41 -20.75
C HIS A 107 -20.95 -10.88 -21.00
N GLY A 108 -19.95 -11.74 -21.19
CA GLY A 108 -20.13 -13.19 -21.30
C GLY A 108 -20.79 -13.81 -20.07
N GLU A 109 -20.59 -13.22 -18.90
CA GLU A 109 -21.24 -13.59 -17.63
C GLU A 109 -22.65 -12.97 -17.46
N GLY A 110 -23.18 -12.27 -18.47
CA GLY A 110 -24.47 -11.60 -18.43
C GLY A 110 -24.52 -10.33 -17.58
N LEU A 111 -23.34 -9.74 -17.27
CA LEU A 111 -23.24 -8.54 -16.43
C LEU A 111 -23.12 -7.29 -17.31
N HIS A 112 -24.22 -6.55 -17.47
CA HIS A 112 -24.28 -5.41 -18.41
C HIS A 112 -24.33 -4.05 -17.73
N THR A 113 -24.96 -3.92 -16.57
CA THR A 113 -25.06 -2.63 -15.87
C THR A 113 -24.17 -2.55 -14.64
N HIS A 114 -23.88 -1.32 -14.19
CA HIS A 114 -23.20 -1.06 -12.92
C HIS A 114 -23.90 -1.78 -11.75
N LYS A 115 -25.24 -1.75 -11.75
CA LYS A 115 -26.07 -2.40 -10.72
C LYS A 115 -25.91 -3.93 -10.74
N ASP A 116 -25.91 -4.54 -11.92
CA ASP A 116 -25.75 -6.00 -12.08
C ASP A 116 -24.38 -6.44 -11.55
N CYS A 117 -23.33 -5.70 -11.90
CA CYS A 117 -21.96 -5.97 -11.44
C CYS A 117 -21.87 -5.91 -9.90
N LYS A 118 -22.48 -4.89 -9.29
CA LYS A 118 -22.50 -4.74 -7.83
C LYS A 118 -23.31 -5.84 -7.13
N SER A 119 -24.50 -6.18 -7.64
CA SER A 119 -25.32 -7.26 -7.07
C SER A 119 -24.60 -8.60 -7.18
N TYR A 120 -24.02 -8.92 -8.34
CA TYR A 120 -23.25 -10.15 -8.55
C TYR A 120 -22.07 -10.29 -7.57
N LEU A 121 -21.26 -9.24 -7.42
CA LEU A 121 -20.12 -9.26 -6.50
C LEU A 121 -20.58 -9.43 -5.05
N GLY A 122 -21.64 -8.72 -4.65
CA GLY A 122 -22.20 -8.78 -3.30
C GLY A 122 -22.74 -10.17 -2.96
N ARG A 123 -23.45 -10.79 -3.89
CA ARG A 123 -24.00 -12.14 -3.78
C ARG A 123 -22.91 -13.19 -3.57
N ILE A 124 -21.84 -13.14 -4.36
CA ILE A 124 -20.72 -14.11 -4.27
C ILE A 124 -19.97 -13.98 -2.94
N PHE A 125 -19.74 -12.75 -2.50
CA PHE A 125 -18.88 -12.49 -1.35
C PHE A 125 -19.65 -12.39 -0.02
N ARG A 126 -20.99 -12.42 -0.04
CA ARG A 126 -21.84 -12.30 1.15
C ARG A 126 -21.39 -13.15 2.33
N SER A 127 -21.19 -14.44 2.09
CA SER A 127 -20.80 -15.42 3.11
C SER A 127 -19.40 -15.16 3.71
N LYS A 128 -18.52 -14.46 2.98
CA LYS A 128 -17.16 -14.13 3.42
C LYS A 128 -17.10 -12.87 4.27
N PHE A 129 -18.17 -12.09 4.35
CA PHE A 129 -18.25 -10.83 5.09
C PHE A 129 -19.39 -10.86 6.14
N PRO A 130 -19.26 -11.67 7.21
CA PRO A 130 -20.25 -11.72 8.30
C PRO A 130 -20.32 -10.41 9.11
N GLU A 131 -19.35 -9.51 8.93
CA GLU A 131 -19.34 -8.16 9.48
C GLU A 131 -20.53 -7.33 8.97
N VAL A 132 -20.98 -7.60 7.74
CA VAL A 132 -22.10 -6.88 7.11
C VAL A 132 -23.42 -7.51 7.55
N PRO A 133 -24.34 -6.76 8.21
CA PRO A 133 -25.58 -7.32 8.71
C PRO A 133 -26.49 -7.93 7.64
N GLU A 134 -27.30 -8.93 7.99
CA GLU A 134 -28.12 -9.72 7.05
C GLU A 134 -29.13 -8.90 6.24
N TRP A 135 -29.70 -7.85 6.84
CA TRP A 135 -30.67 -6.95 6.19
C TRP A 135 -30.06 -5.99 5.16
N LYS A 136 -28.73 -5.93 5.03
CA LYS A 136 -28.05 -5.13 4.02
C LYS A 136 -28.15 -5.80 2.65
N THR A 137 -28.33 -4.98 1.62
CA THR A 137 -28.46 -5.45 0.24
C THR A 137 -27.12 -5.97 -0.28
N GLU A 138 -27.14 -6.73 -1.37
CA GLU A 138 -25.91 -7.18 -2.05
C GLU A 138 -25.05 -6.01 -2.53
N ILE A 139 -25.70 -4.90 -2.93
CA ILE A 139 -25.02 -3.66 -3.34
C ILE A 139 -24.28 -3.05 -2.14
N ASP A 140 -24.91 -2.97 -0.97
CA ASP A 140 -24.25 -2.50 0.26
C ASP A 140 -23.01 -3.34 0.62
N VAL A 141 -23.08 -4.66 0.41
CA VAL A 141 -21.95 -5.58 0.64
C VAL A 141 -20.81 -5.26 -0.31
N THR A 142 -21.10 -5.02 -1.59
CA THR A 142 -20.09 -4.61 -2.57
C THR A 142 -19.46 -3.27 -2.18
N ASP A 143 -20.25 -2.26 -1.81
CA ASP A 143 -19.73 -0.97 -1.39
C ASP A 143 -18.87 -1.10 -0.11
N PHE A 144 -19.22 -2.02 0.79
CA PHE A 144 -18.37 -2.37 1.94
C PHE A 144 -17.03 -2.98 1.50
N ILE A 145 -17.03 -3.93 0.56
CA ILE A 145 -15.80 -4.55 0.05
C ILE A 145 -14.91 -3.50 -0.62
N LEU A 146 -15.48 -2.68 -1.50
CA LEU A 146 -14.75 -1.65 -2.23
C LEU A 146 -14.19 -0.59 -1.27
N SER A 147 -14.93 -0.17 -0.25
CA SER A 147 -14.45 0.83 0.73
C SER A 147 -13.43 0.25 1.73
N GLN A 148 -13.62 -0.99 2.19
CA GLN A 148 -12.88 -1.57 3.30
C GLN A 148 -11.77 -2.55 2.94
N ARG A 149 -11.70 -3.04 1.69
CA ARG A 149 -10.69 -4.04 1.27
C ARG A 149 -9.92 -3.67 0.01
N VAL A 150 -10.49 -2.86 -0.88
CA VAL A 150 -9.85 -2.44 -2.13
C VAL A 150 -9.29 -1.03 -1.99
N LEU A 151 -7.97 -0.88 -2.13
CA LEU A 151 -7.26 0.41 -2.15
C LEU A 151 -7.73 1.37 -1.05
N ILE A 152 -7.70 0.89 0.20
CA ILE A 152 -8.31 1.53 1.37
C ILE A 152 -7.75 2.91 1.75
N HIS A 153 -6.62 3.30 1.15
CA HIS A 153 -5.98 4.59 1.35
C HIS A 153 -6.68 5.71 0.56
N LEU A 154 -7.48 5.34 -0.46
CA LEU A 154 -8.23 6.27 -1.29
C LEU A 154 -9.67 6.40 -0.78
N SER A 155 -10.18 7.63 -0.76
CA SER A 155 -11.50 7.92 -0.19
C SER A 155 -12.63 7.73 -1.19
N THR A 156 -12.42 8.14 -2.44
CA THR A 156 -13.48 8.12 -3.48
C THR A 156 -13.35 6.91 -4.41
N HIS A 157 -14.47 6.46 -4.98
CA HIS A 157 -14.45 5.38 -5.97
C HIS A 157 -13.72 5.78 -7.26
N LYS A 158 -13.79 7.06 -7.66
CA LYS A 158 -13.06 7.59 -8.83
C LYS A 158 -11.55 7.50 -8.64
N GLU A 159 -11.02 7.94 -7.49
CA GLU A 159 -9.58 7.80 -7.20
C GLU A 159 -9.13 6.33 -7.25
N LYS A 160 -9.95 5.40 -6.72
CA LYS A 160 -9.67 3.97 -6.79
C LYS A 160 -9.67 3.44 -8.22
N PHE A 161 -10.60 3.91 -9.04
CA PHE A 161 -10.66 3.58 -10.45
C PHE A 161 -9.39 4.04 -11.17
N ASP A 162 -8.99 5.30 -10.99
CA ASP A 162 -7.79 5.88 -11.61
C ASP A 162 -6.50 5.12 -11.20
N MET A 163 -6.40 4.74 -9.92
CA MET A 163 -5.27 3.96 -9.42
C MET A 163 -5.26 2.53 -9.98
N LEU A 164 -6.42 1.87 -10.10
CA LEU A 164 -6.49 0.55 -10.72
C LEU A 164 -6.16 0.59 -12.21
N VAL A 165 -6.59 1.63 -12.93
CA VAL A 165 -6.20 1.88 -14.33
C VAL A 165 -4.67 1.96 -14.43
N PHE A 166 -4.05 2.77 -13.56
CA PHE A 166 -2.58 2.88 -13.52
C PHE A 166 -1.91 1.53 -13.24
N MET A 167 -2.45 0.75 -12.29
CA MET A 167 -1.93 -0.59 -11.97
C MET A 167 -2.03 -1.54 -13.17
N VAL A 168 -3.13 -1.50 -13.94
CA VAL A 168 -3.31 -2.30 -15.16
C VAL A 168 -2.27 -1.89 -16.21
N GLN A 169 -2.12 -0.59 -16.49
CA GLN A 169 -1.13 -0.10 -17.44
C GLN A 169 0.29 -0.53 -17.03
N LYS A 170 0.68 -0.31 -15.76
CA LYS A 170 1.98 -0.74 -15.23
C LYS A 170 2.16 -2.26 -15.34
N LEU A 171 1.12 -3.06 -15.06
CA LEU A 171 1.17 -4.52 -15.16
C LEU A 171 1.49 -4.99 -16.57
N PHE A 172 0.75 -4.53 -17.57
CA PHE A 172 0.93 -4.99 -18.96
C PHE A 172 2.29 -4.58 -19.52
N GLN A 173 2.74 -3.36 -19.22
CA GLN A 173 4.06 -2.89 -19.65
C GLN A 173 5.21 -3.66 -18.98
N CYS A 174 5.06 -4.06 -17.72
CA CYS A 174 6.02 -4.95 -17.06
C CYS A 174 5.95 -6.39 -17.61
N ALA A 175 4.75 -6.90 -17.92
CA ALA A 175 4.57 -8.25 -18.46
C ALA A 175 5.17 -8.40 -19.87
N GLN A 176 5.09 -7.35 -20.70
CA GLN A 176 5.74 -7.29 -22.01
C GLN A 176 7.27 -7.09 -21.94
N GLY A 177 7.82 -6.82 -20.75
CA GLY A 177 9.26 -6.57 -20.56
C GLY A 177 9.72 -5.17 -20.97
N ASN A 178 8.80 -4.20 -21.16
CA ASN A 178 9.14 -2.81 -21.46
C ASN A 178 9.75 -2.11 -20.24
N PHE A 179 9.32 -2.49 -19.03
CA PHE A 179 9.86 -2.00 -17.75
C PHE A 179 10.33 -3.14 -16.86
N LYS A 180 11.32 -2.84 -16.01
CA LYS A 180 11.95 -3.77 -15.08
C LYS A 180 11.02 -4.06 -13.90
N ILE A 181 11.05 -5.31 -13.46
CA ILE A 181 10.41 -5.77 -12.22
C ILE A 181 11.19 -5.21 -11.01
N GLU A 182 10.47 -4.75 -10.00
CA GLU A 182 11.02 -4.10 -8.81
C GLU A 182 11.33 -5.13 -7.72
N ASN A 183 12.44 -4.93 -7.00
CA ASN A 183 12.82 -5.79 -5.90
C ASN A 183 12.14 -5.33 -4.59
N VAL A 184 11.33 -6.20 -3.97
CA VAL A 184 10.65 -5.94 -2.69
C VAL A 184 11.63 -5.92 -1.51
N ASP A 185 12.79 -6.57 -1.65
CA ASP A 185 13.85 -6.59 -0.64
C ASP A 185 14.74 -5.35 -0.68
N SER A 186 14.62 -4.51 -1.71
CA SER A 186 15.26 -3.20 -1.80
C SER A 186 14.73 -2.25 -0.71
N VAL A 187 15.61 -1.50 -0.05
CA VAL A 187 15.25 -0.48 0.95
C VAL A 187 14.41 0.63 0.34
N MET A 188 14.57 0.93 -0.96
CA MET A 188 13.71 1.89 -1.67
C MET A 188 12.22 1.49 -1.68
N MET A 189 11.95 0.17 -1.69
CA MET A 189 10.59 -0.40 -1.72
C MET A 189 10.04 -0.72 -0.33
N GLN A 190 10.71 -0.24 0.72
CA GLN A 190 10.39 -0.57 2.10
C GLN A 190 10.10 0.66 2.95
N GLU A 191 9.39 0.40 4.05
CA GLU A 191 9.20 1.34 5.14
C GLU A 191 9.33 0.63 6.49
N VAL A 192 9.50 1.41 7.55
CA VAL A 192 9.66 0.92 8.91
C VAL A 192 8.29 0.92 9.60
N LEU A 193 7.85 -0.23 10.13
CA LEU A 193 6.70 -0.25 11.03
C LEU A 193 7.18 0.15 12.42
N LEU A 194 6.70 1.29 12.92
CA LEU A 194 7.02 1.77 14.26
C LEU A 194 6.29 0.97 15.34
N SER A 195 6.90 0.87 16.52
CA SER A 195 6.33 0.18 17.68
C SER A 195 4.97 0.77 18.08
N GLY A 196 4.83 2.09 18.07
CA GLY A 196 3.55 2.77 18.37
C GLY A 196 2.45 2.43 17.36
N HIS A 197 2.78 2.33 16.08
CA HIS A 197 1.81 1.94 15.04
C HIS A 197 1.38 0.48 15.21
N LEU A 198 2.32 -0.41 15.54
CA LEU A 198 2.00 -1.81 15.83
C LEU A 198 1.11 -1.94 17.08
N TYR A 199 1.41 -1.19 18.12
CA TYR A 199 0.62 -1.15 19.35
C TYR A 199 -0.81 -0.69 19.07
N GLN A 200 -0.97 0.41 18.31
CA GLN A 200 -2.28 0.91 17.88
C GLN A 200 -3.06 -0.11 17.05
N LYS A 201 -2.41 -0.74 16.06
CA LYS A 201 -3.02 -1.80 15.24
C LYS A 201 -3.57 -2.95 16.09
N TYR A 202 -2.75 -3.45 17.00
CA TYR A 202 -3.16 -4.57 17.85
C TYR A 202 -4.27 -4.18 18.82
N LEU A 203 -4.19 -2.97 19.40
CA LEU A 203 -5.24 -2.43 20.26
C LEU A 203 -6.58 -2.30 19.51
N ALA A 204 -6.57 -1.77 18.29
CA ALA A 204 -7.76 -1.66 17.45
C ALA A 204 -8.39 -3.04 17.16
N ASP A 205 -7.56 -4.03 16.80
CA ASP A 205 -8.00 -5.42 16.57
C ASP A 205 -8.61 -6.05 17.84
N ARG A 206 -8.04 -5.78 19.03
CA ARG A 206 -8.61 -6.24 20.31
C ARG A 206 -9.96 -5.56 20.62
N ILE A 207 -10.08 -4.26 20.38
CA ILE A 207 -11.33 -3.51 20.60
C ILE A 207 -12.42 -4.03 19.65
N GLU A 208 -12.09 -4.25 18.39
CA GLU A 208 -13.03 -4.80 17.41
C GLU A 208 -13.52 -6.20 17.83
N LEU A 209 -12.61 -7.08 18.27
CA LEU A 209 -12.99 -8.38 18.81
C LEU A 209 -13.88 -8.28 20.05
N TRP A 210 -13.57 -7.34 20.96
CA TRP A 210 -14.38 -7.10 22.14
C TRP A 210 -15.81 -6.66 21.79
N LEU A 211 -15.97 -5.78 20.79
CA LEU A 211 -17.29 -5.39 20.27
C LEU A 211 -18.01 -6.57 19.62
N GLN A 212 -17.31 -7.39 18.82
CA GLN A 212 -17.89 -8.59 18.20
C GLN A 212 -18.38 -9.61 19.24
N TYR A 213 -17.59 -9.86 20.29
CA TYR A 213 -18.00 -10.74 21.39
C TYR A 213 -19.15 -10.16 22.20
N THR A 214 -19.12 -8.86 22.48
CA THR A 214 -20.23 -8.17 23.17
C THR A 214 -21.53 -8.35 22.39
N LYS A 215 -21.50 -8.10 21.07
CA LYS A 215 -22.66 -8.34 20.18
C LYS A 215 -23.12 -9.79 20.24
N LYS A 216 -22.19 -10.75 20.16
CA LYS A 216 -22.50 -12.19 20.20
C LYS A 216 -23.18 -12.59 21.52
N TYR A 217 -22.68 -12.12 22.66
CA TYR A 217 -23.28 -12.41 23.96
C TYR A 217 -24.63 -11.72 24.15
N LEU A 218 -24.76 -10.48 23.64
CA LEU A 218 -26.01 -9.75 23.66
C LEU A 218 -27.10 -10.49 22.86
N LEU A 219 -26.81 -10.90 21.63
CA LEU A 219 -27.76 -11.63 20.78
C LEU A 219 -28.19 -12.95 21.41
N ARG A 220 -27.25 -13.74 21.96
CA ARG A 220 -27.56 -14.98 22.67
C ARG A 220 -28.50 -14.79 23.88
N ARG A 221 -28.41 -13.65 24.57
CA ARG A 221 -29.27 -13.35 25.72
C ARG A 221 -30.64 -12.83 25.30
N LEU A 222 -30.74 -12.25 24.10
CA LEU A 222 -32.00 -11.79 23.50
C LEU A 222 -32.80 -12.92 22.84
N GLU A 223 -32.22 -14.11 22.69
CA GLU A 223 -32.93 -15.32 22.25
C GLU A 223 -33.95 -15.83 23.30
N ALA A 224 -33.85 -15.37 24.56
CA ALA A 224 -34.82 -15.70 25.60
C ALA A 224 -36.15 -14.95 25.38
N PRO A 225 -37.31 -15.60 25.62
CA PRO A 225 -38.62 -14.94 25.50
C PRO A 225 -38.69 -13.73 26.45
N ASP A 226 -39.27 -12.63 25.97
CA ASP A 226 -39.42 -11.34 26.66
C ASP A 226 -38.12 -10.61 27.06
N ALA A 227 -36.97 -11.00 26.51
CA ALA A 227 -35.71 -10.33 26.78
C ALA A 227 -35.63 -8.93 26.14
N LEU A 228 -35.63 -7.89 26.99
CA LEU A 228 -35.43 -6.50 26.58
C LEU A 228 -33.98 -6.06 26.81
N ILE A 229 -33.52 -5.10 26.00
CA ILE A 229 -32.20 -4.46 26.19
C ILE A 229 -32.27 -3.56 27.42
N THR A 230 -31.82 -4.10 28.56
CA THR A 230 -31.68 -3.38 29.82
C THR A 230 -30.21 -3.02 30.09
N PRO A 231 -29.91 -1.94 30.82
CA PRO A 231 -28.54 -1.58 31.20
C PRO A 231 -27.81 -2.70 31.95
N THR A 232 -28.53 -3.49 32.74
CA THR A 232 -28.01 -4.65 33.48
C THR A 232 -27.58 -5.77 32.52
N LEU A 233 -28.39 -6.09 31.52
CA LEU A 233 -28.08 -7.08 30.50
C LEU A 233 -26.90 -6.66 29.62
N LEU A 234 -26.83 -5.36 29.26
CA LEU A 234 -25.69 -4.80 28.53
C LEU A 234 -24.39 -4.91 29.35
N THR A 235 -24.42 -4.50 30.61
CA THR A 235 -23.26 -4.57 31.51
C THR A 235 -22.79 -6.02 31.70
N ALA A 236 -23.72 -6.96 31.85
CA ALA A 236 -23.39 -8.36 31.98
C ALA A 236 -22.82 -8.96 30.68
N SER A 237 -23.29 -8.52 29.51
CA SER A 237 -22.74 -8.92 28.21
C SER A 237 -21.32 -8.39 27.99
N LEU A 238 -21.06 -7.14 28.39
CA LEU A 238 -19.73 -6.53 28.36
C LEU A 238 -18.74 -7.25 29.28
N ARG A 239 -19.18 -7.66 30.48
CA ARG A 239 -18.37 -8.48 31.40
C ARG A 239 -18.04 -9.85 30.79
N SER A 240 -19.00 -10.51 30.15
CA SER A 240 -18.78 -11.81 29.47
C SER A 240 -17.84 -11.71 28.26
N ALA A 241 -17.76 -10.56 27.60
CA ALA A 241 -16.85 -10.34 26.47
C ALA A 241 -15.37 -10.28 26.88
N GLY A 242 -15.08 -10.12 28.18
CA GLY A 242 -13.72 -9.95 28.70
C GLY A 242 -13.16 -8.55 28.47
N GLY A 243 -11.93 -8.32 28.93
CA GLY A 243 -11.24 -7.04 28.81
C GLY A 243 -10.11 -7.06 27.77
N VAL A 244 -9.72 -5.88 27.30
CA VAL A 244 -8.61 -5.69 26.34
C VAL A 244 -7.25 -5.68 27.05
N SER A 245 -7.19 -5.26 28.31
CA SER A 245 -5.94 -5.03 29.05
C SER A 245 -5.05 -6.28 29.12
N HIS A 246 -5.61 -7.43 29.53
CA HIS A 246 -4.85 -8.67 29.64
C HIS A 246 -4.24 -9.11 28.31
N ALA A 247 -4.95 -8.88 27.20
CA ALA A 247 -4.44 -9.22 25.88
C ALA A 247 -3.26 -8.32 25.45
N MET A 248 -3.25 -7.06 25.88
CA MET A 248 -2.14 -6.12 25.65
C MET A 248 -0.94 -6.43 26.55
N GLU A 249 -1.18 -6.74 27.83
CA GLU A 249 -0.14 -7.18 28.77
C GLU A 249 0.54 -8.46 28.29
N SER A 250 -0.25 -9.45 27.87
CA SER A 250 0.26 -10.69 27.30
C SER A 250 1.08 -10.46 26.03
N PHE A 251 0.64 -9.55 25.15
CA PHE A 251 1.40 -9.18 23.96
C PHE A 251 2.76 -8.55 24.31
N LEU A 252 2.81 -7.63 25.27
CA LEU A 252 4.07 -7.01 25.70
C LEU A 252 4.98 -8.00 26.44
N ALA A 253 4.42 -8.92 27.22
CA ALA A 253 5.19 -9.91 27.97
C ALA A 253 5.77 -11.01 27.08
N THR A 254 5.02 -11.47 26.07
CA THR A 254 5.38 -12.65 25.26
C THR A 254 5.83 -12.31 23.84
N GLY A 255 5.54 -11.11 23.34
CA GLY A 255 5.79 -10.72 21.95
C GLY A 255 4.86 -11.39 20.93
N ASN A 256 3.80 -12.06 21.36
CA ASN A 256 2.82 -12.74 20.51
C ASN A 256 1.56 -11.88 20.32
N ALA A 257 1.20 -11.60 19.06
CA ALA A 257 0.00 -10.86 18.67
C ALA A 257 -0.97 -11.78 17.89
N PRO A 258 -1.74 -12.63 18.56
CA PRO A 258 -2.65 -13.56 17.90
C PRO A 258 -3.87 -12.81 17.34
N SER A 259 -3.85 -12.44 16.05
CA SER A 259 -4.96 -11.77 15.37
C SER A 259 -5.57 -12.62 14.24
N ARG A 260 -6.90 -12.51 14.06
CA ARG A 260 -7.64 -13.11 12.93
C ARG A 260 -7.29 -12.44 11.61
N SER A 261 -7.13 -11.12 11.61
CA SER A 261 -6.76 -10.32 10.44
C SER A 261 -5.27 -10.45 10.11
N GLY A 262 -4.43 -10.80 11.09
CA GLY A 262 -2.97 -10.88 10.97
C GLY A 262 -2.29 -9.51 10.95
N LEU A 263 -3.02 -8.41 11.20
CA LEU A 263 -2.50 -7.02 11.32
C LEU A 263 -1.72 -6.52 10.08
N GLY A 264 -1.88 -7.20 8.95
CA GLY A 264 -1.09 -6.99 7.74
C GLY A 264 0.38 -7.44 7.85
N LEU A 265 0.72 -8.27 8.83
CA LEU A 265 2.05 -8.83 9.04
C LEU A 265 2.14 -10.27 8.52
N MET A 266 3.36 -10.70 8.19
CA MET A 266 3.64 -12.09 7.83
C MET A 266 3.97 -12.98 9.04
N GLN A 267 4.12 -12.38 10.22
CA GLN A 267 4.46 -13.06 11.48
C GLN A 267 3.55 -12.55 12.60
N ASN A 268 3.30 -13.41 13.58
CA ASN A 268 2.48 -13.09 14.75
C ASN A 268 3.26 -13.20 16.08
N SER A 269 4.53 -13.61 16.04
CA SER A 269 5.39 -13.82 17.21
C SER A 269 6.72 -13.07 17.06
N GLY A 270 7.45 -12.92 18.17
CA GLY A 270 8.75 -12.23 18.18
C GLY A 270 8.66 -10.73 17.89
N LEU A 271 7.51 -10.11 18.21
CA LEU A 271 7.26 -8.69 17.95
C LEU A 271 7.75 -7.77 19.08
N VAL A 272 8.00 -8.33 20.27
CA VAL A 272 8.52 -7.63 21.44
C VAL A 272 9.75 -8.38 21.91
N VAL A 273 10.78 -7.63 22.31
CA VAL A 273 12.04 -8.16 22.83
C VAL A 273 12.35 -7.48 24.16
N MET A 274 13.03 -8.19 25.05
CA MET A 274 13.53 -7.61 26.28
C MET A 274 14.64 -6.60 25.96
N ALA A 275 14.53 -5.39 26.51
CA ALA A 275 15.59 -4.39 26.41
C ALA A 275 16.69 -4.75 27.40
N GLU A 276 17.76 -5.38 26.90
CA GLU A 276 18.85 -5.82 27.74
C GLU A 276 19.71 -4.64 28.20
N ASN A 277 20.00 -4.57 29.49
CA ASN A 277 20.86 -3.55 30.08
C ASN A 277 22.22 -4.12 30.50
N ILE A 278 22.84 -4.91 29.62
CA ILE A 278 24.18 -5.48 29.84
C ILE A 278 25.22 -4.35 29.85
N ASN A 279 25.12 -3.44 28.88
CA ASN A 279 25.89 -2.21 28.82
C ASN A 279 25.10 -1.16 28.02
N ARG A 280 25.56 0.10 28.08
CA ARG A 280 24.88 1.23 27.41
C ARG A 280 24.75 1.03 25.90
N MET A 281 25.74 0.44 25.25
CA MET A 281 25.74 0.24 23.80
C MET A 281 24.68 -0.78 23.38
N ARG A 282 24.57 -1.91 24.10
CA ARG A 282 23.51 -2.91 23.89
C ARG A 282 22.12 -2.32 24.13
N TYR A 283 21.96 -1.57 25.23
CA TYR A 283 20.69 -0.91 25.51
C TYR A 283 20.28 0.06 24.38
N MET A 284 21.21 0.90 23.92
CA MET A 284 20.95 1.86 22.83
C MET A 284 20.74 1.20 21.47
N SER A 285 21.39 0.06 21.18
CA SER A 285 21.25 -0.61 19.89
C SER A 285 19.83 -1.13 19.66
N HIS A 286 19.13 -1.59 20.71
CA HIS A 286 17.73 -2.02 20.62
C HIS A 286 16.82 -0.95 19.98
N PHE A 287 17.02 0.34 20.28
CA PHE A 287 16.20 1.43 19.74
C PHE A 287 16.56 1.85 18.31
N ARG A 288 17.68 1.36 17.78
CA ARG A 288 18.10 1.57 16.37
C ARG A 288 17.96 0.31 15.53
N ALA A 289 17.65 -0.82 16.16
CA ALA A 289 17.46 -2.10 15.49
C ALA A 289 16.21 -2.09 14.60
N VAL A 290 16.35 -2.61 13.40
CA VAL A 290 15.27 -2.85 12.44
C VAL A 290 15.42 -4.27 11.91
N HIS A 291 14.33 -5.03 11.98
CA HIS A 291 14.31 -6.43 11.60
C HIS A 291 13.40 -6.67 10.39
N ARG A 292 13.83 -7.51 9.45
CA ARG A 292 13.02 -7.87 8.26
C ARG A 292 11.78 -8.72 8.60
N GLY A 293 11.86 -9.52 9.67
CA GLY A 293 10.81 -10.42 10.14
C GLY A 293 11.30 -11.87 10.24
N SER A 294 10.83 -12.62 11.24
CA SER A 294 11.24 -14.02 11.47
C SER A 294 10.87 -14.96 10.32
N TYR A 295 9.85 -14.58 9.53
CA TYR A 295 9.46 -15.27 8.31
C TYR A 295 10.62 -15.42 7.31
N PHE A 296 11.54 -14.45 7.25
CA PHE A 296 12.70 -14.52 6.36
C PHE A 296 13.84 -15.37 6.93
N THR A 297 13.81 -15.69 8.23
CA THR A 297 14.82 -16.55 8.85
C THR A 297 14.66 -18.01 8.40
N THR A 298 13.45 -18.44 8.07
CA THR A 298 13.15 -19.80 7.58
C THR A 298 13.32 -19.96 6.07
N MET A 299 13.42 -18.85 5.33
CA MET A 299 13.68 -18.88 3.89
C MET A 299 15.12 -19.30 3.59
N ARG A 300 15.28 -20.20 2.61
CA ARG A 300 16.59 -20.68 2.15
C ARG A 300 17.30 -19.71 1.21
N THR A 301 16.62 -18.66 0.76
CA THR A 301 17.15 -17.65 -0.16
C THR A 301 17.95 -16.58 0.58
N THR A 302 19.07 -16.15 0.01
CA THR A 302 19.94 -15.11 0.59
C THR A 302 19.58 -13.69 0.16
N GLU A 303 18.66 -13.51 -0.79
CA GLU A 303 18.28 -12.19 -1.35
C GLU A 303 17.88 -11.18 -0.26
N ALA A 304 17.06 -11.60 0.71
CA ALA A 304 16.62 -10.75 1.82
C ALA A 304 17.72 -10.39 2.83
N ARG A 305 18.90 -11.03 2.75
CA ARG A 305 20.07 -10.81 3.63
C ARG A 305 21.13 -9.94 2.97
N GLN A 306 21.06 -9.73 1.66
CA GLN A 306 22.06 -8.97 0.93
C GLN A 306 21.98 -7.49 1.28
N LEU A 307 23.14 -6.90 1.55
CA LEU A 307 23.26 -5.45 1.63
C LEU A 307 23.20 -4.89 0.21
N LEU A 308 22.21 -4.02 -0.03
CA LEU A 308 21.99 -3.38 -1.32
C LEU A 308 22.47 -1.92 -1.29
N PRO A 309 22.94 -1.33 -2.41
CA PRO A 309 23.43 0.04 -2.46
C PRO A 309 22.39 1.11 -2.07
N ASP A 310 21.11 0.83 -2.26
CA ASP A 310 20.01 1.73 -1.88
C ASP A 310 19.85 1.86 -0.35
N ALA A 311 20.47 0.98 0.43
CA ALA A 311 20.54 1.06 1.89
C ALA A 311 21.50 2.15 2.39
N TRP A 312 22.34 2.71 1.51
CA TRP A 312 23.38 3.68 1.87
C TRP A 312 22.83 4.87 2.64
N GLY A 313 23.43 5.14 3.80
CA GLY A 313 23.02 6.25 4.66
C GLY A 313 21.74 6.02 5.46
N TYR A 314 21.01 4.92 5.25
CA TYR A 314 19.82 4.56 6.03
C TYR A 314 20.08 3.40 6.98
N ILE A 315 20.67 2.31 6.48
CA ILE A 315 21.02 1.12 7.25
C ILE A 315 22.54 1.04 7.36
N CYS A 316 23.05 0.73 8.54
CA CYS A 316 24.48 0.57 8.77
C CYS A 316 24.97 -0.70 8.06
N PRO A 317 26.00 -0.61 7.20
CA PRO A 317 26.53 -1.76 6.47
C PRO A 317 27.33 -2.73 7.35
N VAL A 318 27.75 -2.30 8.54
CA VAL A 318 28.61 -3.07 9.45
C VAL A 318 27.83 -3.65 10.63
N HIS A 319 26.88 -2.89 11.19
CA HIS A 319 26.22 -3.25 12.44
C HIS A 319 25.08 -4.25 12.21
N THR A 320 25.43 -5.49 11.92
CA THR A 320 24.55 -6.67 11.88
C THR A 320 25.23 -7.81 12.66
N PRO A 321 24.52 -8.60 13.46
CA PRO A 321 25.11 -9.74 14.15
C PRO A 321 25.48 -10.88 13.17
N ASP A 322 26.47 -11.67 13.55
CA ASP A 322 26.82 -12.90 12.83
C ASP A 322 25.80 -14.03 13.05
N GLY A 323 25.90 -15.09 12.24
CA GLY A 323 25.09 -16.29 12.35
C GLY A 323 23.70 -16.18 11.71
N ALA A 324 22.71 -16.85 12.29
CA ALA A 324 21.35 -16.92 11.74
C ALA A 324 20.66 -15.55 11.47
N PRO A 325 20.82 -14.51 12.30
CA PRO A 325 20.21 -13.19 12.06
C PRO A 325 21.00 -12.27 11.10
N CYS A 326 22.16 -12.69 10.60
CA CYS A 326 23.01 -11.89 9.72
C CYS A 326 22.24 -11.38 8.49
N GLY A 327 22.25 -10.06 8.28
CA GLY A 327 21.54 -9.36 7.21
C GLY A 327 20.03 -9.17 7.43
N LEU A 328 19.42 -9.87 8.39
CA LEU A 328 17.99 -9.73 8.73
C LEU A 328 17.75 -8.77 9.89
N LEU A 329 18.65 -8.78 10.87
CA LEU A 329 18.72 -7.80 11.95
C LEU A 329 19.77 -6.76 11.61
N ASN A 330 19.33 -5.55 11.29
CA ASN A 330 20.22 -4.45 10.97
C ASN A 330 19.94 -3.25 11.87
N HIS A 331 20.81 -2.25 11.83
CA HIS A 331 20.64 -1.03 12.61
C HIS A 331 20.60 0.20 11.71
N LEU A 332 19.79 1.19 12.08
CA LEU A 332 19.75 2.48 11.39
C LEU A 332 21.07 3.25 11.58
N THR A 333 21.56 3.90 10.53
CA THR A 333 22.71 4.82 10.62
C THR A 333 22.41 5.99 11.56
N VAL A 334 23.41 6.64 12.16
CA VAL A 334 23.22 7.74 13.12
C VAL A 334 22.36 8.89 12.58
N SER A 335 22.56 9.26 11.31
CA SER A 335 21.85 10.38 10.66
C SER A 335 20.44 10.02 10.20
N CYS A 336 20.11 8.74 10.06
CA CYS A 336 18.78 8.31 9.64
C CYS A 336 17.73 8.70 10.68
N ARG A 337 16.69 9.38 10.20
CA ARG A 337 15.48 9.78 10.91
C ARG A 337 14.29 9.06 10.31
N ILE A 338 13.23 8.93 11.10
CA ILE A 338 11.97 8.35 10.66
C ILE A 338 10.97 9.49 10.51
N SER A 339 10.29 9.54 9.37
CA SER A 339 9.31 10.59 9.08
C SER A 339 8.17 10.58 10.08
N ARG A 340 7.73 11.78 10.47
CA ARG A 340 6.56 12.00 11.33
C ARG A 340 5.36 12.41 10.50
N ILE A 341 4.19 12.44 11.12
CA ILE A 341 2.98 12.97 10.49
C ILE A 341 3.24 14.46 10.16
N PRO A 342 3.09 14.87 8.89
CA PRO A 342 3.31 16.25 8.46
C PRO A 342 2.16 17.17 8.88
N ASN A 343 2.40 18.49 8.86
CA ASN A 343 1.31 19.46 8.99
C ASN A 343 0.34 19.33 7.81
N LYS A 344 -0.94 19.13 8.10
CA LYS A 344 -2.01 18.95 7.10
C LYS A 344 -2.15 20.14 6.15
N GLU A 345 -1.87 21.36 6.60
CA GLU A 345 -1.95 22.57 5.77
C GLU A 345 -0.89 22.56 4.67
N LEU A 346 0.35 22.21 5.03
CA LEU A 346 1.46 22.09 4.06
C LEU A 346 1.19 20.99 3.04
N VAL A 347 0.54 19.89 3.44
CA VAL A 347 0.16 18.81 2.50
C VAL A 347 -0.92 19.29 1.52
N LYS A 348 -1.90 20.08 1.99
CA LYS A 348 -2.96 20.65 1.13
C LYS A 348 -2.42 21.66 0.11
N ALA A 349 -1.27 22.26 0.36
CA ALA A 349 -0.61 23.16 -0.59
C ALA A 349 0.00 22.42 -1.80
N ILE A 350 0.38 21.14 -1.65
CA ILE A 350 1.10 20.39 -2.70
C ILE A 350 0.35 20.37 -4.04
N PRO A 351 -0.94 20.00 -4.13
CA PRO A 351 -1.64 19.95 -5.41
C PRO A 351 -1.76 21.32 -6.08
N LYS A 352 -1.98 22.39 -5.29
CA LYS A 352 -2.08 23.77 -5.83
C LYS A 352 -0.77 24.20 -6.46
N ASN A 353 0.33 24.02 -5.74
CA ASN A 353 1.66 24.38 -6.22
C ASN A 353 2.04 23.57 -7.47
N LEU A 354 1.66 22.28 -7.55
CA LEU A 354 1.90 21.47 -8.74
C LEU A 354 1.15 22.00 -9.97
N ILE A 355 -0.10 22.43 -9.81
CA ILE A 355 -0.90 23.02 -10.90
C ILE A 355 -0.26 24.34 -11.37
N GLU A 356 0.15 25.21 -10.43
CA GLU A 356 0.84 26.46 -10.75
C GLU A 356 2.18 26.23 -11.48
N MET A 357 2.86 25.12 -11.20
CA MET A 357 4.09 24.71 -11.88
C MET A 357 3.85 24.04 -13.25
N GLY A 358 2.59 23.88 -13.68
CA GLY A 358 2.25 23.33 -15.00
C GLY A 358 1.82 21.86 -15.01
N MET A 359 1.44 21.28 -13.86
CA MET A 359 0.78 19.96 -13.82
C MET A 359 -0.61 20.06 -14.46
N ILE A 360 -0.90 19.10 -15.35
CA ILE A 360 -2.17 18.92 -16.02
C ILE A 360 -3.07 18.03 -15.12
N PRO A 361 -4.16 18.56 -14.54
CA PRO A 361 -5.06 17.78 -13.68
C PRO A 361 -5.75 16.64 -14.46
N LEU A 362 -6.11 15.56 -13.77
CA LEU A 362 -6.81 14.41 -14.37
C LEU A 362 -8.11 14.77 -15.11
N GLU A 363 -8.83 15.78 -14.61
CA GLU A 363 -10.14 16.19 -15.13
C GLU A 363 -10.05 17.09 -16.37
N SER A 364 -8.85 17.51 -16.73
CA SER A 364 -8.66 18.32 -17.94
C SER A 364 -8.75 17.47 -19.20
N GLU A 365 -9.50 17.95 -20.18
CA GLU A 365 -9.63 17.34 -21.51
C GLU A 365 -8.41 17.62 -22.41
N ILE A 366 -7.43 18.38 -21.89
CA ILE A 366 -6.20 18.75 -22.58
C ILE A 366 -5.27 17.53 -22.56
N TYR A 367 -5.57 16.57 -23.42
CA TYR A 367 -4.71 15.41 -23.65
C TYR A 367 -4.14 15.48 -25.05
N ASP A 368 -2.84 15.77 -25.12
CA ASP A 368 -2.09 15.56 -26.33
C ASP A 368 -1.60 14.11 -26.36
N SER A 369 -2.20 13.28 -27.21
CA SER A 369 -1.81 11.87 -27.39
C SER A 369 -0.37 11.70 -27.87
N ASN A 370 0.26 12.75 -28.42
CA ASN A 370 1.66 12.73 -28.82
C ASN A 370 2.61 13.23 -27.73
N ALA A 371 2.09 13.92 -26.70
CA ALA A 371 2.92 14.40 -25.61
C ALA A 371 3.35 13.22 -24.72
N LYS A 372 4.66 13.11 -24.50
CA LYS A 372 5.18 12.20 -23.48
C LYS A 372 4.89 12.80 -22.11
N LEU A 373 4.11 12.08 -21.31
CA LEU A 373 3.66 12.51 -20.00
C LEU A 373 4.19 11.58 -18.91
N PHE A 374 4.45 12.13 -17.73
CA PHE A 374 4.68 11.39 -16.50
C PHE A 374 3.46 11.53 -15.58
N VAL A 375 3.10 10.43 -14.94
CA VAL A 375 2.10 10.43 -13.87
C VAL A 375 2.62 11.13 -12.63
N VAL A 376 1.74 11.86 -11.93
CA VAL A 376 2.05 12.49 -10.65
C VAL A 376 1.17 11.90 -9.56
N PHE A 377 1.81 11.30 -8.56
CA PHE A 377 1.16 10.71 -7.39
C PHE A 377 1.47 11.48 -6.12
N LEU A 378 0.49 11.57 -5.22
CA LEU A 378 0.65 12.01 -3.85
C LEU A 378 0.07 10.95 -2.92
N GLU A 379 0.91 10.27 -2.12
CA GLU A 379 0.49 9.20 -1.20
C GLU A 379 -0.40 8.12 -1.86
N GLY A 380 -0.10 7.78 -3.12
CA GLY A 380 -0.85 6.77 -3.89
C GLY A 380 -2.12 7.30 -4.58
N LYS A 381 -2.50 8.57 -4.36
CA LYS A 381 -3.53 9.25 -5.14
C LYS A 381 -2.93 9.82 -6.43
N LEU A 382 -3.49 9.45 -7.58
CA LEU A 382 -3.14 10.06 -8.86
C LEU A 382 -3.71 11.49 -8.90
N LEU A 383 -2.85 12.48 -9.12
CA LEU A 383 -3.26 13.90 -9.19
C LEU A 383 -3.43 14.37 -10.64
N GLY A 384 -2.57 13.88 -11.53
CA GLY A 384 -2.49 14.38 -12.89
C GLY A 384 -1.23 13.93 -13.60
N HIS A 385 -0.88 14.70 -14.63
CA HIS A 385 0.23 14.42 -15.52
C HIS A 385 1.13 15.65 -15.65
N ILE A 386 2.42 15.43 -15.85
CA ILE A 386 3.39 16.47 -16.21
C ILE A 386 4.07 16.08 -17.53
N ARG A 387 4.44 17.07 -18.34
CA ARG A 387 5.23 16.80 -19.54
C ARG A 387 6.65 16.38 -19.14
N GLN A 388 7.22 15.40 -19.83
CA GLN A 388 8.57 14.92 -19.52
C GLN A 388 9.63 16.03 -19.56
N VAL A 389 9.46 17.00 -20.47
CA VAL A 389 10.37 18.15 -20.62
C VAL A 389 10.36 19.10 -19.42
N ASP A 390 9.25 19.19 -18.69
CA ASP A 390 9.11 20.09 -17.55
C ASP A 390 9.47 19.41 -16.23
N ALA A 391 9.64 18.09 -16.22
CA ALA A 391 9.72 17.29 -15.01
C ALA A 391 10.87 17.71 -14.08
N GLU A 392 12.07 17.90 -14.62
CA GLU A 392 13.24 18.31 -13.81
C GLU A 392 13.05 19.71 -13.22
N LYS A 393 12.48 20.63 -13.99
CA LYS A 393 12.17 21.99 -13.52
C LYS A 393 11.18 21.93 -12.34
N ILE A 394 10.10 21.17 -12.48
CA ILE A 394 9.09 20.99 -11.43
C ILE A 394 9.72 20.36 -10.18
N VAL A 395 10.53 19.31 -10.33
CA VAL A 395 11.21 18.64 -9.21
C VAL A 395 12.12 19.62 -8.46
N ASN A 396 12.90 20.43 -9.18
CA ASN A 396 13.78 21.43 -8.56
C ASN A 396 12.97 22.50 -7.83
N SER A 397 11.89 23.00 -8.42
CA SER A 397 10.99 23.95 -7.77
C SER A 397 10.34 23.37 -6.49
N LEU A 398 9.91 22.11 -6.51
CA LEU A 398 9.37 21.43 -5.32
C LEU A 398 10.42 21.30 -4.21
N ARG A 399 11.67 21.00 -4.55
CA ARG A 399 12.77 20.94 -3.57
C ARG A 399 13.06 22.29 -2.94
N THR A 400 13.06 23.37 -3.74
CA THR A 400 13.22 24.72 -3.21
C THR A 400 12.12 25.07 -2.22
N LEU A 401 10.85 24.84 -2.58
CA LEU A 401 9.72 25.08 -1.67
C LEU A 401 9.78 24.21 -0.40
N LYS A 402 10.25 22.96 -0.52
CA LYS A 402 10.49 22.06 0.63
C LYS A 402 11.54 22.62 1.59
N ILE A 403 12.65 23.15 1.06
CA ILE A 403 13.78 23.67 1.84
C ILE A 403 13.45 25.03 2.47
N GLU A 404 12.65 25.85 1.79
CA GLU A 404 12.16 27.13 2.32
C GLU A 404 11.06 26.99 3.38
N GLY A 405 10.45 25.80 3.49
CA GLY A 405 9.42 25.51 4.49
C GLY A 405 7.98 25.72 4.03
N HIS A 406 7.76 26.00 2.74
CA HIS A 406 6.42 26.09 2.14
C HIS A 406 5.77 24.72 1.94
N LEU A 407 6.57 23.65 1.90
CA LEU A 407 6.13 22.25 1.83
C LEU A 407 6.69 21.44 3.01
N PRO A 408 6.15 20.25 3.34
CA PRO A 408 6.64 19.46 4.46
C PRO A 408 8.12 19.09 4.31
N GLN A 409 8.96 19.41 5.30
CA GLN A 409 10.42 19.18 5.25
C GLN A 409 10.82 17.71 5.02
N MET A 410 10.01 16.76 5.51
CA MET A 410 10.21 15.31 5.36
C MET A 410 9.42 14.71 4.19
N MET A 411 8.99 15.55 3.25
CA MET A 411 8.42 15.10 1.98
C MET A 411 9.51 14.50 1.10
N GLU A 412 9.23 13.32 0.56
CA GLU A 412 10.11 12.65 -0.40
C GLU A 412 9.60 12.92 -1.81
N ILE A 413 10.50 13.33 -2.70
CA ILE A 413 10.20 13.72 -4.08
C ILE A 413 10.85 12.68 -4.99
N ALA A 414 10.21 11.53 -5.13
CA ALA A 414 10.72 10.43 -5.94
C ALA A 414 10.40 10.64 -7.42
N TYR A 415 11.30 11.34 -8.10
CA TYR A 415 11.30 11.42 -9.56
C TYR A 415 12.03 10.23 -10.17
N ILE A 416 11.30 9.43 -10.94
CA ILE A 416 11.83 8.28 -11.68
C ILE A 416 11.88 8.70 -13.17
N PRO A 417 13.08 8.99 -13.71
CA PRO A 417 13.23 9.40 -15.10
C PRO A 417 12.92 8.24 -16.04
N TYR A 418 12.50 8.56 -17.26
CA TYR A 418 12.33 7.55 -18.30
C TYR A 418 13.68 6.96 -18.69
N LYS A 419 13.82 5.64 -18.55
CA LYS A 419 14.95 4.87 -19.05
C LYS A 419 14.41 3.62 -19.74
N ALA A 420 14.92 3.31 -20.94
CA ALA A 420 14.55 2.10 -21.65
C ALA A 420 14.84 0.87 -20.78
N LYS A 421 13.84 -0.02 -20.60
CA LYS A 421 13.91 -1.19 -19.71
C LYS A 421 14.28 -0.84 -18.25
N GLY A 422 14.03 0.41 -17.83
CA GLY A 422 14.22 0.89 -16.48
C GLY A 422 13.02 0.60 -15.57
N GLN A 423 13.01 1.21 -14.38
CA GLN A 423 11.84 1.24 -13.53
C GLN A 423 10.71 2.06 -14.20
N PHE A 424 9.46 1.74 -13.88
CA PHE A 424 8.31 2.48 -14.41
C PHE A 424 8.41 3.98 -14.00
N PRO A 425 8.44 4.92 -14.96
CA PRO A 425 8.75 6.31 -14.70
C PRO A 425 7.55 7.10 -14.16
N GLY A 426 7.84 8.22 -13.49
CA GLY A 426 6.81 9.06 -12.90
C GLY A 426 7.35 9.95 -11.78
N LEU A 427 6.50 10.84 -11.28
CA LEU A 427 6.76 11.64 -10.10
C LEU A 427 5.88 11.11 -8.95
N PHE A 428 6.52 10.52 -7.93
CA PHE A 428 5.84 9.95 -6.77
C PHE A 428 6.20 10.75 -5.52
N LEU A 429 5.21 11.42 -4.96
CA LEU A 429 5.36 12.27 -3.79
C LEU A 429 4.84 11.54 -2.56
N PHE A 430 5.68 11.49 -1.53
CA PHE A 430 5.34 10.84 -0.27
C PHE A 430 5.51 11.81 0.89
N VAL A 431 4.51 11.87 1.76
CA VAL A 431 4.43 12.69 2.97
C VAL A 431 4.11 11.85 4.22
N GLY A 432 3.76 10.58 4.09
CA GLY A 432 3.33 9.69 5.17
C GLY A 432 4.40 9.47 6.26
N PRO A 433 3.99 9.01 7.45
CA PRO A 433 4.89 8.70 8.56
C PRO A 433 5.70 7.42 8.28
N ALA A 434 6.65 7.11 9.16
CA ALA A 434 7.36 5.83 9.19
C ALA A 434 8.33 5.56 8.00
N ARG A 435 8.70 6.60 7.25
CA ARG A 435 9.67 6.51 6.15
C ARG A 435 11.08 6.83 6.61
N LEU A 436 12.06 6.19 5.98
CA LEU A 436 13.48 6.43 6.22
C LEU A 436 13.86 7.75 5.54
N MET A 437 14.31 8.72 6.32
CA MET A 437 14.79 10.02 5.85
C MET A 437 16.21 10.24 6.33
N ARG A 438 17.09 10.80 5.50
CA ARG A 438 18.42 11.22 5.93
C ARG A 438 18.72 12.65 5.51
N PRO A 439 19.44 13.43 6.34
CA PRO A 439 19.88 14.76 5.97
C PRO A 439 21.03 14.69 4.96
N VAL A 440 20.95 15.51 3.93
CA VAL A 440 22.03 15.81 2.96
C VAL A 440 22.15 17.32 2.79
N LYS A 441 23.29 17.81 2.29
CA LYS A 441 23.46 19.23 1.98
C LYS A 441 23.05 19.47 0.53
N ASN A 442 22.03 20.32 0.32
CA ASN A 442 21.68 20.78 -1.01
C ASN A 442 22.70 21.83 -1.45
N LEU A 443 23.41 21.57 -2.56
CA LEU A 443 24.49 22.45 -3.03
C LEU A 443 23.98 23.77 -3.61
N ALA A 444 22.80 23.77 -4.24
CA ALA A 444 22.23 24.97 -4.86
C ALA A 444 21.78 26.00 -3.81
N LEU A 445 21.21 25.54 -2.68
CA LEU A 445 20.69 26.41 -1.63
C LEU A 445 21.57 26.48 -0.38
N GLY A 446 22.62 25.67 -0.29
CA GLY A 446 23.52 25.60 0.87
C GLY A 446 22.88 25.11 2.18
N LYS A 447 21.64 24.60 2.13
CA LYS A 447 20.84 24.18 3.30
C LYS A 447 20.74 22.66 3.40
N VAL A 448 20.34 22.18 4.58
CA VAL A 448 20.07 20.75 4.81
C VAL A 448 18.73 20.37 4.17
N GLU A 449 18.75 19.31 3.36
CA GLU A 449 17.59 18.69 2.74
C GLU A 449 17.43 17.26 3.29
N TYR A 450 16.22 16.88 3.69
CA TYR A 450 15.93 15.48 4.00
C TYR A 450 15.53 14.73 2.74
N ILE A 451 16.16 13.57 2.52
CA ILE A 451 15.87 12.70 1.39
C ILE A 451 15.44 11.29 1.82
N GLY A 452 14.48 10.72 1.10
CA GLY A 452 13.98 9.35 1.27
C GLY A 452 14.70 8.32 0.39
N SER A 453 14.50 7.05 0.73
CA SER A 453 15.25 5.93 0.11
C SER A 453 14.93 5.71 -1.38
N LEU A 454 13.74 6.08 -1.85
CA LEU A 454 13.36 5.88 -3.26
C LEU A 454 13.95 6.97 -4.16
N GLU A 455 13.92 8.22 -3.72
CA GLU A 455 14.49 9.33 -4.49
C GLU A 455 16.02 9.27 -4.56
N GLN A 456 16.68 8.72 -3.55
CA GLN A 456 18.14 8.57 -3.50
C GLN A 456 18.72 7.80 -4.71
N VAL A 457 18.01 6.78 -5.23
CA VAL A 457 18.50 5.94 -6.33
C VAL A 457 18.72 6.72 -7.63
N TYR A 458 18.05 7.87 -7.77
CA TYR A 458 18.09 8.73 -8.96
C TYR A 458 18.83 10.05 -8.72
N MET A 459 19.52 10.20 -7.58
CA MET A 459 20.28 11.40 -7.26
C MET A 459 21.78 11.15 -7.34
N ASP A 460 22.47 12.10 -7.97
CA ASP A 460 23.92 12.19 -7.87
C ASP A 460 24.31 12.91 -6.58
N MET A 461 25.07 12.22 -5.74
CA MET A 461 25.49 12.74 -4.45
C MET A 461 26.99 12.58 -4.27
N GLN A 462 27.64 13.70 -3.95
CA GLN A 462 29.05 13.72 -3.62
C GLN A 462 29.26 13.32 -2.15
N LEU A 463 30.29 12.52 -1.90
CA LEU A 463 30.82 12.29 -0.56
C LEU A 463 31.64 13.52 -0.16
N ILE A 464 31.23 14.17 0.93
CA ILE A 464 31.93 15.34 1.51
C ILE A 464 32.84 14.86 2.62
#